data_AF-M0ZYZ9-F1
#
_entry.id   AF-M0ZYZ9-F1
#
_cell.length_a   1.000
_cell.length_b   1.000
_cell.length_c   1.000
_cell.angle_alpha   90.00
_cell.angle_beta   90.00
_cell.angle_gamma   90.00
#
_symmetry.space_group_name_H-M   'P 1'
#
loop_
_entity.id
_entity.type
_entity.pdbx_description
1 polymer ?
#
loop_
_entity_poly.entity_id
_entity_poly.type
_entity_poly.pdbx_seq_one_letter_code
_entity_poly.pdbx_strand_id
1 'polypeptide(L)' 'MGTKALVPGFEEGIRDMRPGGKRRIIIPPELGPPVGPSTFFSSKQFEVFDVELLDVQDCKRRTIGFYSDVVCN' A
#
# COMPACT_ATOMS: atom_id res chain seq x y z
N MET A 1 1.87 5.49 -3.62
CA MET A 1 1.23 4.35 -4.32
C MET A 1 2.06 3.97 -5.53
N GLY A 2 1.96 2.73 -6.04
CA GLY A 2 2.60 2.36 -7.31
C GLY A 2 4.01 1.76 -7.21
N THR A 3 4.50 1.51 -5.99
CA THR A 3 5.75 0.75 -5.76
C THR A 3 5.50 -0.73 -5.47
N LYS A 4 4.22 -1.16 -5.37
CA LYS A 4 3.82 -2.52 -4.96
C LYS A 4 4.42 -2.94 -3.61
N ALA A 5 4.58 -1.97 -2.72
CA ALA A 5 5.13 -2.20 -1.38
C ALA A 5 4.10 -2.80 -0.41
N LEU A 6 2.81 -2.66 -0.73
CA LEU A 6 1.70 -3.20 0.06
C LEU A 6 0.91 -4.23 -0.75
N VAL A 7 0.07 -5.00 -0.06
CA VAL A 7 -0.79 -6.01 -0.70
C VAL A 7 -1.80 -5.34 -1.64
N PRO A 8 -2.19 -6.01 -2.74
CA PRO A 8 -3.07 -5.44 -3.76
C PRO A 8 -4.36 -4.84 -3.19
N GLY A 9 -5.03 -5.54 -2.26
CA GLY A 9 -6.30 -5.08 -1.68
C GLY A 9 -6.15 -3.80 -0.86
N PHE A 10 -4.96 -3.56 -0.28
CA PHE A 10 -4.70 -2.35 0.46
C PHE A 10 -4.51 -1.18 -0.51
N GLU A 11 -3.70 -1.34 -1.56
CA GLU A 11 -3.51 -0.30 -2.59
C GLU A 11 -4.82 0.10 -3.27
N GLU A 12 -5.72 -0.84 -3.50
CA GLU A 12 -7.07 -0.57 -4.01
C GLU A 12 -7.92 0.19 -2.99
N GLY A 13 -7.92 -0.26 -1.72
CA GLY A 13 -8.71 0.34 -0.66
C GLY A 13 -8.33 1.79 -0.30
N ILE A 14 -7.10 2.22 -0.58
CA ILE A 14 -6.66 3.60 -0.34
C ILE A 14 -6.75 4.51 -1.59
N ARG A 15 -7.09 4.00 -2.78
CA ARG A 15 -7.00 4.73 -4.06
C ARG A 15 -7.89 5.96 -4.17
N ASP A 16 -9.08 5.91 -3.58
CA ASP A 16 -10.08 6.98 -3.60
C ASP A 16 -10.14 7.77 -2.28
N MET A 17 -9.24 7.49 -1.33
CA MET A 17 -9.18 8.19 -0.06
C MET A 17 -8.64 9.62 -0.24
N ARG A 18 -9.07 10.50 0.67
CA ARG A 18 -8.58 11.89 0.79
C ARG A 18 -7.90 12.08 2.14
N PRO A 19 -6.88 12.96 2.25
CA PRO A 19 -6.28 13.31 3.54
C PRO A 19 -7.34 13.68 4.60
N GLY A 20 -7.13 13.23 5.84
CA GLY A 20 -8.09 13.27 6.94
C GLY A 20 -9.17 12.19 6.91
N GLY A 21 -9.29 11.42 5.83
CA GLY A 21 -10.30 10.37 5.69
C GLY A 21 -9.98 9.13 6.52
N LYS A 22 -11.01 8.55 7.15
CA LYS A 22 -10.92 7.26 7.86
C LYS A 22 -11.80 6.23 7.15
N ARG A 23 -11.29 5.01 6.95
CA ARG A 23 -12.10 3.90 6.43
C ARG A 23 -11.65 2.56 7.01
N ARG A 24 -12.58 1.61 7.02
CA ARG A 24 -12.28 0.20 7.21
C ARG A 24 -12.06 -0.45 5.84
N ILE A 25 -10.93 -1.12 5.67
CA ILE A 25 -10.60 -1.91 4.48
C ILE A 25 -10.67 -3.39 4.88
N ILE A 26 -11.46 -4.17 4.13
CA ILE A 26 -11.59 -5.61 4.32
C ILE A 26 -10.98 -6.28 3.09
N ILE A 27 -9.84 -6.94 3.27
CA ILE A 27 -9.07 -7.55 2.19
C ILE A 27 -9.35 -9.05 2.19
N PRO A 28 -9.92 -9.61 1.12
CA PRO A 28 -10.11 -11.04 0.99
C PRO A 28 -8.75 -11.72 0.68
N PRO A 29 -8.61 -13.02 0.97
CA PRO A 29 -7.33 -13.73 0.82
C PRO A 29 -6.68 -13.62 -0.56
N GLU A 30 -7.48 -13.49 -1.63
CA GLU A 30 -7.02 -13.38 -3.01
C GLU A 30 -6.26 -12.08 -3.28
N LEU A 31 -6.48 -11.05 -2.44
CA LEU A 31 -5.85 -9.72 -2.53
C LEU A 31 -4.87 -9.45 -1.37
N GLY A 32 -4.60 -10.47 -0.55
CA GLY A 32 -3.69 -10.42 0.59
C GLY A 32 -2.23 -10.72 0.21
N PRO A 33 -1.37 -10.98 1.21
CA PRO A 33 0.05 -11.29 0.99
C PRO A 33 0.24 -12.68 0.36
N PRO A 34 1.36 -12.90 -0.37
CA PRO A 34 1.66 -14.20 -0.96
C PRO A 34 1.84 -15.26 0.14
N VAL A 35 1.40 -16.48 -0.16
CA VAL A 35 1.50 -17.60 0.77
C VAL A 35 2.93 -18.13 0.81
N GLY A 36 3.58 -18.09 1.98
CA GLY A 36 4.92 -18.64 2.14
C GLY A 36 5.29 -19.03 3.57
N PRO A 37 6.35 -19.82 3.76
CA PRO A 37 6.81 -20.26 5.09
C PRO A 37 7.27 -19.11 5.99
N SER A 38 7.49 -17.91 5.44
CA SER A 38 7.91 -16.69 6.13
C SER A 38 6.79 -15.65 6.30
N THR A 39 5.58 -15.90 5.80
CA THR A 39 4.47 -14.95 5.96
C THR A 39 3.68 -15.28 7.22
N PHE A 40 3.96 -14.52 8.29
CA PHE A 40 3.27 -14.61 9.58
C PHE A 40 1.77 -14.27 9.47
N PHE A 41 1.39 -13.54 8.43
CA PHE A 41 -0.01 -13.34 8.04
C PHE A 41 -0.50 -14.62 7.37
N SER A 42 -1.41 -15.30 8.05
CA SER A 42 -2.05 -16.54 7.61
C SER A 42 -2.63 -16.34 6.21
N SER A 43 -1.89 -16.84 5.23
CA SER A 43 -2.42 -17.13 3.91
C SER A 43 -3.76 -17.86 4.06
N LYS A 44 -4.85 -17.22 3.60
CA LYS A 44 -6.26 -17.67 3.68
C LYS A 44 -7.12 -17.07 4.81
N GLN A 45 -6.78 -15.90 5.36
CA GLN A 45 -7.71 -15.14 6.22
C GLN A 45 -8.11 -13.80 5.59
N PHE A 46 -9.25 -13.27 6.03
CA PHE A 46 -9.61 -11.88 5.76
C PHE A 46 -8.75 -10.97 6.64
N GLU A 47 -8.19 -9.93 6.04
CA GLU A 47 -7.46 -8.90 6.76
C GLU A 47 -8.34 -7.65 6.89
N VAL A 48 -8.49 -7.16 8.11
CA VAL A 48 -9.32 -5.99 8.39
C VAL A 48 -8.42 -4.89 8.92
N PHE A 49 -8.38 -3.78 8.20
CA PHE A 49 -7.57 -2.61 8.56
C PHE A 49 -8.49 -1.41 8.81
N ASP A 50 -8.32 -0.75 9.95
CA ASP A 50 -8.86 0.58 10.18
C ASP A 50 -7.75 1.59 9.83
N VAL A 51 -7.98 2.37 8.77
CA VAL A 51 -6.97 3.24 8.16
C VAL A 51 -7.42 4.69 8.26
N GLU A 52 -6.49 5.57 8.61
CA GLU A 52 -6.61 7.02 8.51
C GLU A 52 -5.53 7.54 7.57
N LEU A 53 -5.96 8.26 6.52
CA LEU A 53 -5.02 8.88 5.59
C LEU A 53 -4.61 10.26 6.14
N LEU A 54 -3.37 10.40 6.58
CA LEU A 54 -2.89 11.66 7.16
C LEU A 54 -2.55 12.69 6.08
N ASP A 55 -1.76 12.30 5.09
CA ASP A 55 -1.25 13.18 4.04
C ASP A 55 -0.92 12.38 2.76
N VAL A 56 -0.85 13.07 1.62
CA VAL A 56 -0.47 12.50 0.32
C VAL A 56 0.66 13.33 -0.29
N GLN A 57 1.84 12.73 -0.40
CA GLN A 57 3.02 13.37 -1.01
C GLN A 57 3.24 12.86 -2.44
N ASP A 58 3.49 13.78 -3.37
CA ASP A 58 3.87 13.46 -4.74
C ASP A 58 5.38 13.23 -4.79
N CYS A 59 5.77 11.97 -4.95
CA CYS A 59 7.15 11.55 -5.07
C CYS A 59 7.49 11.20 -6.52
N LYS A 60 8.55 11.80 -7.05
CA LYS A 60 9.05 11.53 -8.40
C LYS A 60 10.43 10.92 -8.35
N ARG A 61 10.65 9.91 -9.21
CA ARG A 61 11.99 9.37 -9.43
C ARG A 61 12.74 10.33 -10.34
N ARG A 62 13.82 10.91 -9.81
CA ARG A 62 14.74 11.74 -10.56
C ARG A 62 15.93 10.87 -11.00
N THR A 63 16.33 11.00 -12.26
CA THR A 63 17.50 10.31 -12.80
C THR A 63 18.53 11.36 -13.22
N ILE A 64 19.73 11.30 -12.66
CA ILE A 64 20.84 12.20 -12.97
C ILE A 64 22.04 11.35 -13.41
N GLY A 65 22.27 11.28 -14.72
CA GLY A 65 23.30 10.39 -15.27
C GLY A 65 23.03 8.93 -14.88
N PHE A 66 23.97 8.34 -14.14
CA PHE A 66 23.89 6.95 -13.65
C PHE A 66 23.24 6.79 -12.27
N TYR A 67 22.86 7.89 -11.61
CA TYR A 67 22.22 7.86 -10.30
C TYR A 67 20.72 8.11 -10.42
N SER A 68 19.93 7.43 -9.59
CA SER A 68 18.50 7.69 -9.48
C SER A 68 18.09 7.83 -8.01
N ASP A 69 17.39 8.89 -7.69
CA ASP A 69 16.84 9.20 -6.37
C ASP A 69 15.33 9.41 -6.44
N VAL A 70 14.66 9.35 -5.28
CA VAL A 70 13.24 9.67 -5.14
C VAL A 70 13.13 10.94 -4.33
N VAL A 71 12.49 11.96 -4.90
CA VAL A 71 12.24 13.24 -4.26
C VAL A 71 10.74 13.40 -4.08
N CYS A 72 10.31 13.70 -2.86
CA CYS A 72 8.92 13.97 -2.50
C CYS A 72 8.75 15.45 -2.18
N ASN A 73 7.64 16.04 -2.64
CA ASN A 73 7.22 17.39 -2.26
C ASN A 73 6.44 17.38 -0.95
#